data_AF-A0A7U3ZRY8-F1
#
_entry.id   AF-A0A7U3ZRY8-F1
#
_cell.length_a   1.000
_cell.length_b   1.000
_cell.length_c   1.000
_cell.angle_alpha   90.00
_cell.angle_beta   90.00
_cell.angle_gamma   90.00
#
_symmetry.space_group_name_H-M   'P 1'
#
loop_
_entity.id
_entity.type
_entity.pdbx_description
1 polymer ?
#
loop_
_entity_poly.entity_id
_entity_poly.type
_entity_poly.pdbx_seq_one_letter_code
_entity_poly.pdbx_strand_id
1 'polypeptide(L)'
;MKKAGLLRRILTNLIDGLLTIVTLGIYLVVRIVLFLQGKPTVGMKAANLNYSSPNRMLSLFGFYILESLFFIVTLGIGIIIDFVRIILKKGTFAEKWADNYIIVNS
;
A
#
# COMPACT_ATOMS: atom_id res chain seq x y z
N MET A 1 4.53 31.94 -7.48
CA MET A 1 3.88 30.62 -7.25
C MET A 1 3.49 30.52 -5.77
N LYS A 2 2.25 30.12 -5.45
CA LYS A 2 1.77 30.04 -4.06
C LYS A 2 1.86 28.58 -3.58
N LYS A 3 2.34 28.34 -2.35
CA LYS A 3 2.33 26.99 -1.76
C LYS A 3 0.89 26.46 -1.65
N ALA A 4 0.69 25.16 -1.86
CA ALA A 4 -0.61 24.53 -1.67
C ALA A 4 -1.12 24.72 -0.24
N GLY A 5 -2.36 25.20 -0.11
CA GLY A 5 -3.04 25.38 1.17
C GLY A 5 -3.26 24.06 1.90
N LEU A 6 -3.38 24.13 3.23
CA LEU A 6 -3.51 22.96 4.12
C LEU A 6 -4.63 22.01 3.68
N LEU A 7 -5.82 22.55 3.38
CA LEU A 7 -6.98 21.76 2.93
C LEU A 7 -6.71 20.97 1.64
N ARG A 8 -6.07 21.61 0.65
CA ARG A 8 -5.73 20.93 -0.62
C ARG A 8 -4.72 19.81 -0.38
N ARG A 9 -3.72 20.04 0.47
CA ARG A 9 -2.72 19.02 0.85
C ARG A 9 -3.35 17.84 1.57
N ILE A 10 -4.27 18.08 2.50
CA ILE A 10 -5.01 17.03 3.20
C ILE A 10 -5.84 16.22 2.19
N LEU A 11 -6.59 16.89 1.31
CA LEU A 11 -7.44 16.22 0.33
C LEU A 11 -6.65 15.33 -0.62
N THR A 12 -5.55 15.82 -1.20
CA THR A 12 -4.71 15.03 -2.11
C THR A 12 -4.15 13.80 -1.41
N ASN A 13 -3.59 13.95 -0.20
CA ASN A 13 -3.03 12.81 0.54
C ASN A 13 -4.12 11.83 1.02
N LEU A 14 -5.33 12.31 1.31
CA LEU A 14 -6.46 11.44 1.63
C LEU A 14 -6.85 10.58 0.42
N ILE A 15 -6.92 11.19 -0.78
CA ILE A 15 -7.23 10.47 -2.02
C ILE A 15 -6.14 9.43 -2.32
N ASP A 16 -4.87 9.82 -2.26
CA ASP A 16 -3.74 8.92 -2.52
C ASP A 16 -3.69 7.77 -1.48
N GLY A 17 -3.94 8.08 -0.21
CA GLY A 17 -4.05 7.10 0.86
C GLY A 17 -5.20 6.11 0.64
N LEU A 18 -6.38 6.59 0.25
CA LEU A 18 -7.54 5.75 -0.08
C LEU A 18 -7.25 4.85 -1.28
N LEU A 19 -6.68 5.37 -2.36
CA LEU A 19 -6.29 4.58 -3.53
C LEU A 19 -5.26 3.50 -3.17
N THR A 20 -4.32 3.81 -2.30
CA THR A 20 -3.33 2.85 -1.80
C THR A 20 -4.01 1.73 -1.01
N ILE A 21 -4.90 2.08 -0.07
CA ILE A 21 -5.65 1.10 0.72
C ILE A 21 -6.52 0.21 -0.16
N VAL A 22 -7.25 0.78 -1.11
CA VAL A 22 -8.09 0.02 -2.05
C VAL A 22 -7.24 -0.94 -2.89
N THR A 23 -6.11 -0.48 -3.41
CA THR A 23 -5.20 -1.31 -4.22
C THR A 23 -4.67 -2.50 -3.43
N LEU A 24 -4.17 -2.26 -2.21
CA LEU A 24 -3.69 -3.32 -1.32
C LEU A 24 -4.82 -4.27 -0.89
N GLY A 25 -6.01 -3.74 -0.63
CA GLY A 25 -7.19 -4.52 -0.27
C GLY A 25 -7.62 -5.46 -1.39
N ILE A 26 -7.71 -4.97 -2.63
CA ILE A 26 -8.03 -5.79 -3.80
C ILE A 26 -6.97 -6.89 -3.98
N TYR A 27 -5.68 -6.53 -3.88
CA TYR A 27 -4.59 -7.48 -3.97
C TYR A 27 -4.69 -8.61 -2.93
N LEU A 28 -5.01 -8.26 -1.67
CA LEU A 28 -5.21 -9.21 -0.59
C LEU A 28 -6.37 -10.16 -0.90
N VAL A 29 -7.52 -9.64 -1.33
CA VAL A 29 -8.70 -10.42 -1.68
C VAL A 29 -8.39 -11.41 -2.81
N VAL A 30 -7.71 -10.96 -3.88
CA VAL A 30 -7.32 -11.82 -5.00
C VAL A 30 -6.41 -12.96 -4.52
N ARG A 31 -5.42 -12.68 -3.66
CA ARG A 31 -4.56 -13.71 -3.09
C ARG A 31 -5.33 -14.72 -2.23
N ILE A 32 -6.26 -14.26 -1.40
CA ILE A 32 -7.11 -15.13 -0.57
C ILE A 32 -7.96 -16.05 -1.47
N VAL A 33 -8.59 -15.51 -2.52
CA VAL A 33 -9.41 -16.30 -3.44
C VAL A 33 -8.57 -17.34 -4.18
N LEU A 34 -7.40 -16.97 -4.70
CA LEU A 34 -6.49 -17.91 -5.36
C LEU A 34 -6.01 -19.00 -4.41
N PHE A 35 -5.75 -18.65 -3.15
CA PHE A 35 -5.40 -19.60 -2.11
C PHE A 35 -6.53 -20.59 -1.80
N LEU A 36 -7.75 -20.10 -1.54
CA LEU A 36 -8.92 -20.97 -1.26
C LEU A 36 -9.23 -21.92 -2.43
N GLN A 37 -8.91 -21.51 -3.66
CA GLN A 37 -9.06 -22.34 -4.86
C GLN A 37 -7.86 -23.26 -5.11
N GLY A 38 -6.80 -23.21 -4.30
CA GLY A 38 -5.56 -23.96 -4.50
C GLY A 38 -4.86 -23.62 -5.82
N LYS A 39 -5.15 -22.46 -6.41
CA LYS A 39 -4.65 -22.08 -7.74
C LYS A 39 -3.31 -21.38 -7.65
N PRO A 40 -2.40 -21.63 -8.62
CA PRO A 40 -1.16 -20.87 -8.71
C PRO A 40 -1.47 -19.40 -8.98
N THR A 41 -0.67 -18.52 -8.37
CA THR A 41 -0.77 -17.07 -8.60
C THR A 41 -0.39 -16.72 -10.03
N VAL A 42 -0.77 -15.52 -10.48
CA VAL A 42 -0.40 -15.04 -11.82
C VAL A 42 1.12 -15.07 -12.03
N GLY A 43 1.90 -14.68 -11.02
CA GLY A 43 3.37 -14.74 -11.07
C GLY A 43 3.90 -16.18 -11.16
N MET A 44 3.33 -17.11 -10.40
CA MET A 44 3.71 -18.53 -10.50
C MET A 44 3.37 -19.11 -11.86
N LYS A 45 2.21 -18.78 -12.42
CA LYS A 45 1.82 -19.19 -13.78
C LYS A 45 2.79 -18.63 -14.84
N ALA A 46 3.12 -17.35 -14.75
CA ALA A 46 4.06 -16.71 -15.68
C ALA A 46 5.46 -17.33 -15.60
N ALA A 47 5.88 -17.77 -14.41
CA ALA A 47 7.17 -18.42 -14.18
C ALA A 47 7.12 -19.96 -14.31
N ASN A 48 5.99 -20.55 -14.70
CA ASN A 48 5.76 -21.99 -14.76
C ASN A 48 6.13 -22.75 -13.46
N LEU A 49 5.82 -22.16 -12.31
CA LEU A 49 6.11 -22.70 -10.98
C LEU A 49 4.89 -23.38 -10.36
N ASN A 50 5.13 -24.49 -9.65
CA ASN A 50 4.12 -25.24 -8.90
C ASN A 50 4.53 -25.40 -7.44
N TYR A 51 3.55 -25.61 -6.56
CA TYR A 51 3.81 -25.92 -5.16
C TYR A 51 4.35 -27.35 -5.02
N SER A 52 5.44 -27.52 -4.26
CA SER A 52 6.08 -28.83 -4.05
C SER A 52 5.30 -29.75 -3.10
N SER A 53 4.50 -29.20 -2.19
CA SER A 53 3.76 -29.98 -1.18
C SER A 53 2.37 -29.38 -0.91
N PRO A 54 1.32 -29.87 -1.58
CA PRO A 54 -0.06 -29.37 -1.43
C PRO A 54 -0.57 -29.42 0.02
N ASN A 55 -0.16 -30.42 0.80
CA ASN A 55 -0.60 -30.62 2.19
C ASN A 55 -0.15 -29.51 3.16
N ARG A 56 0.79 -28.64 2.75
CA ARG A 56 1.28 -27.51 3.56
C ARG A 56 0.68 -26.17 3.17
N MET A 57 -0.34 -26.16 2.31
CA MET A 57 -0.99 -24.93 1.84
C MET A 57 -1.51 -24.05 3.00
N LEU A 58 -2.10 -24.63 4.05
CA LEU A 58 -2.60 -23.85 5.19
C LEU A 58 -1.49 -23.10 5.93
N SER A 59 -0.33 -23.74 6.14
CA SER A 59 0.84 -23.08 6.73
C SER A 59 1.36 -21.96 5.82
N LEU A 60 1.42 -22.20 4.51
CA LEU A 60 1.82 -21.22 3.51
C LEU A 60 0.89 -19.99 3.50
N PHE A 61 -0.41 -20.19 3.70
CA PHE A 61 -1.38 -19.10 3.84
C PHE A 61 -1.20 -18.30 5.11
N GLY A 62 -0.90 -18.95 6.24
CA GLY A 62 -0.56 -18.25 7.48
C GLY A 62 0.60 -17.27 7.28
N PHE A 63 1.64 -17.69 6.55
CA PHE A 63 2.75 -16.80 6.18
C PHE A 63 2.35 -15.70 5.21
N TYR A 64 1.45 -15.95 4.24
CA TYR A 64 0.95 -14.89 3.36
C TYR A 64 0.09 -13.84 4.07
N ILE A 65 -0.72 -14.25 5.05
CA ILE A 65 -1.43 -13.30 5.91
C ILE A 65 -0.42 -12.47 6.69
N LEU A 66 0.59 -13.11 7.29
CA LEU A 66 1.62 -12.42 8.06
C LEU A 66 2.39 -11.41 7.19
N GLU A 67 2.81 -11.80 5.98
CA GLU A 67 3.42 -10.91 4.98
C GLU A 67 2.52 -9.70 4.70
N SER A 68 1.23 -9.94 4.48
CA SER A 68 0.26 -8.88 4.19
C SER A 68 0.09 -7.92 5.36
N LEU A 69 0.06 -8.43 6.60
CA LEU A 69 0.03 -7.61 7.81
C LEU A 69 1.29 -6.75 7.94
N PHE A 70 2.48 -7.31 7.66
CA PHE A 70 3.72 -6.52 7.63
C PHE A 70 3.63 -5.37 6.61
N PHE A 71 3.16 -5.64 5.39
CA PHE A 71 2.96 -4.59 4.38
C PHE A 71 1.99 -3.51 4.85
N ILE A 72 0.86 -3.89 5.45
CA ILE A 72 -0.13 -2.94 5.98
C ILE A 72 0.49 -2.09 7.08
N VAL A 73 1.25 -2.68 8.00
CA VAL A 73 1.92 -1.93 9.07
C VAL A 73 2.95 -0.96 8.50
N THR A 74 3.83 -1.43 7.60
CA THR A 74 4.89 -0.58 7.03
C THR A 74 4.32 0.59 6.21
N LEU A 75 3.36 0.32 5.32
CA LEU A 75 2.75 1.36 4.49
C LEU A 75 1.79 2.25 5.29
N GLY A 76 1.03 1.65 6.22
CA GLY A 76 0.12 2.37 7.10
C GLY A 76 0.83 3.38 7.99
N ILE A 77 1.99 3.00 8.56
CA ILE A 77 2.83 3.93 9.33
C ILE A 77 3.26 5.12 8.45
N GLY A 78 3.64 4.89 7.20
CA GLY A 78 4.00 5.96 6.25
C GLY A 78 2.85 6.95 6.04
N ILE A 79 1.64 6.46 5.79
CA ILE A 79 0.43 7.29 5.62
C ILE A 79 0.15 8.11 6.89
N ILE A 80 0.29 7.52 8.07
CA ILE A 80 0.09 8.21 9.36
C ILE A 80 1.13 9.32 9.55
N ILE A 81 2.41 9.03 9.26
CA ILE A 81 3.49 10.03 9.34
C ILE A 81 3.19 11.22 8.43
N ASP A 82 2.77 10.96 7.19
CA ASP A 82 2.42 12.02 6.24
C ASP A 82 1.23 12.84 6.73
N PHE A 83 0.20 12.19 7.25
CA PHE A 83 -0.96 12.88 7.83
C PHE A 83 -0.56 13.83 8.97
N VAL A 84 0.23 13.34 9.94
CA VAL A 84 0.73 14.16 11.06
C VAL A 84 1.58 15.32 10.55
N ARG A 85 2.47 15.08 9.59
CA ARG A 85 3.38 16.12 9.08
C ARG A 85 2.65 17.19 8.27
N ILE A 86 1.59 16.82 7.54
CA ILE A 86 0.73 17.77 6.83
C ILE A 86 0.01 18.68 7.84
N ILE A 87 -0.55 18.13 8.91
CA ILE A 87 -1.20 18.91 9.99
C ILE A 87 -0.20 19.89 10.61
N LEU A 88 1.04 19.45 10.85
CA LEU A 88 2.12 20.28 11.35
C LEU A 88 2.69 21.27 10.31
N LYS A 89 2.11 21.34 9.10
CA LYS A 89 2.56 22.19 7.98
C LYS A 89 4.02 21.95 7.56
N LYS A 90 4.57 20.76 7.83
CA LYS A 90 5.95 20.36 7.50
C LYS A 90 6.08 19.71 6.12
N GLY A 91 4.97 19.55 5.40
CA GLY A 91 4.90 18.80 4.15
C GLY A 91 5.04 17.29 4.37
N THR A 92 4.80 16.50 3.33
CA THR A 92 4.94 15.04 3.40
C THR A 92 6.39 14.64 3.61
N PHE A 93 6.61 13.37 3.96
CA PHE A 93 7.93 12.77 4.02
C PHE A 93 8.64 12.90 2.68
N ALA A 94 7.96 12.55 1.59
CA ALA A 94 8.50 12.66 0.23
C ALA A 94 8.84 14.10 -0.16
N GLU A 95 7.96 15.07 0.13
CA GLU A 95 8.22 16.49 -0.19
C GLU A 95 9.50 16.99 0.49
N LYS A 96 9.71 16.65 1.77
CA LYS A 96 10.92 17.05 2.50
C LYS A 96 12.14 16.26 2.04
N TRP A 97 11.98 14.99 1.70
CA TRP A 97 13.11 14.17 1.24
C TRP A 97 13.65 14.64 -0.10
N ALA A 98 12.77 15.09 -0.98
CA ALA A 98 13.12 15.58 -2.31
C ALA A 98 13.32 17.11 -2.38
N ASP A 99 13.19 17.82 -1.25
CA ASP A 99 13.11 19.30 -1.17
C ASP A 99 12.18 19.91 -2.24
N ASN A 100 11.08 19.20 -2.56
CA ASN A 100 10.13 19.58 -3.59
C ASN A 100 8.72 19.63 -3.01
N TYR A 101 8.10 20.81 -3.07
CA TYR A 101 6.84 21.09 -2.37
C TYR A 101 5.70 21.38 -3.34
N ILE A 102 4.51 20.88 -2.99
CA ILE A 102 3.30 21.12 -3.77
C ILE A 102 2.95 22.62 -3.77
N ILE A 103 2.76 23.13 -4.99
CA ILE A 103 2.40 24.50 -5.37
C ILE A 103 0.99 24.54 -5.98
N VAL A 104 0.31 25.68 -5.88
CA VAL A 104 -0.94 25.94 -6.61
C VAL A 104 -0.61 26.63 -7.92
N ASN A 105 -1.03 26.03 -9.03
CA ASN A 105 -1.10 26.74 -10.31
C ASN A 105 -2.21 27.79 -10.22
N SER A 106 -1.82 29.05 -10.37
CA SER A 106 -2.70 30.21 -10.44
C SER A 106 -3.47 30.24 -11.75
#